data_AF-A0A2N1QXK8-F1
#
_entry.id   AF-A0A2N1QXK8-F1
#
_cell.length_a   1.000
_cell.length_b   1.000
_cell.length_c   1.000
_cell.angle_alpha   90.00
_cell.angle_beta   90.00
_cell.angle_gamma   90.00
#
_symmetry.space_group_name_H-M   'P 1'
#
loop_
_entity.id
_entity.type
_entity.pdbx_description
1 polymer ?
#
loop_
_entity_poly.entity_id
_entity_poly.type
_entity_poly.pdbx_seq_one_letter_code
_entity_poly.pdbx_strand_id
1 'polypeptide(L)'
;MKNILRAMKLDFTALLLLSLIFVFGGCSGGTKASKKLYIFNWTYYTPDSVIEKFEKEYGVDVVYDSFASNEEMFAKLKAGGANYDICFPSGDYVSIMIHEEMLQKIDHATLKNYGNIAPEVLE
;
A
#
# COMPACT_ATOMS: atom_id res chain seq x y z
N MET A 1 28.92 -4.99 -57.40
CA MET A 1 29.12 -5.34 -55.97
C MET A 1 28.60 -4.28 -54.99
N LYS A 2 28.92 -2.98 -55.15
CA LYS A 2 28.50 -1.92 -54.20
C LYS A 2 26.97 -1.77 -54.02
N ASN A 3 26.17 -2.02 -55.05
CA ASN A 3 24.71 -1.89 -54.99
C ASN A 3 24.02 -3.08 -54.28
N ILE A 4 24.62 -4.29 -54.35
CA ILE A 4 24.12 -5.51 -53.69
C ILE A 4 24.37 -5.42 -52.17
N LEU A 5 25.54 -4.92 -51.78
CA LEU A 5 25.88 -4.63 -50.38
C LEU A 5 25.02 -3.51 -49.76
N ARG A 6 24.46 -2.60 -50.57
CA ARG A 6 23.55 -1.54 -50.11
C ARG A 6 22.14 -2.08 -49.88
N ALA A 7 21.65 -2.95 -50.76
CA ALA A 7 20.35 -3.61 -50.63
C ALA A 7 20.31 -4.54 -49.39
N MET A 8 21.32 -5.40 -49.21
CA MET A 8 21.41 -6.31 -48.05
C MET A 8 21.50 -5.57 -46.70
N LYS A 9 22.13 -4.38 -46.66
CA LYS A 9 22.19 -3.55 -45.45
C LYS A 9 20.85 -2.88 -45.13
N LEU A 10 20.07 -2.52 -46.16
CA LEU A 10 18.78 -1.85 -46.01
C LEU A 10 17.70 -2.82 -45.51
N ASP A 11 17.73 -4.07 -45.98
CA ASP A 11 16.83 -5.15 -45.54
C ASP A 11 17.10 -5.56 -44.09
N PHE A 12 18.38 -5.62 -43.68
CA PHE A 12 18.75 -5.99 -42.31
C PHE A 12 18.37 -4.91 -41.29
N THR A 13 18.48 -3.63 -41.66
CA THR A 13 18.03 -2.51 -40.80
C THR A 13 16.51 -2.43 -40.68
N ALA A 14 15.76 -2.78 -41.74
CA ALA A 14 14.31 -2.77 -41.71
C ALA A 14 13.74 -3.90 -40.82
N LEU A 15 14.35 -5.09 -40.85
CA LEU A 15 13.98 -6.19 -39.93
C LEU A 15 14.31 -5.87 -38.47
N LEU A 16 15.40 -5.15 -38.19
CA LEU A 16 15.77 -4.74 -36.83
C LEU A 16 14.82 -3.67 -36.26
N LEU A 17 14.30 -2.78 -37.11
CA LEU A 17 13.32 -1.76 -36.72
C LEU A 17 11.92 -2.35 -36.49
N LEU A 18 11.55 -3.39 -37.22
CA LEU A 18 10.25 -4.06 -37.07
C LEU A 18 10.17 -4.90 -35.78
N SER A 19 11.30 -5.47 -35.33
CA SER A 19 11.36 -6.20 -34.04
C SER A 19 11.30 -5.27 -32.83
N LEU A 20 11.81 -4.04 -32.95
CA LEU A 20 11.74 -3.02 -31.88
C LEU A 20 10.31 -2.49 -31.63
N ILE A 21 9.43 -2.49 -32.64
CA ILE A 21 8.04 -2.05 -32.51
C ILE A 21 7.17 -3.09 -31.78
N PHE A 22 7.46 -4.38 -31.96
CA PHE A 22 6.75 -5.47 -31.26
C PHE A 22 7.11 -5.57 -29.77
N VAL A 23 8.31 -5.13 -29.37
CA VAL A 23 8.76 -5.15 -27.96
C VAL A 23 8.12 -4.03 -27.11
N PHE A 24 7.67 -2.94 -27.73
CA PHE A 24 7.03 -1.81 -27.02
C PHE A 24 5.49 -1.78 -27.13
N GLY A 25 4.87 -2.68 -27.89
CA GLY A 25 3.43 -2.64 -28.19
C GLY A 25 2.51 -3.45 -27.27
N GLY A 26 3.04 -4.18 -26.28
CA GLY A 26 2.26 -5.17 -25.54
C GLY A 26 2.40 -5.08 -24.02
N CYS A 27 1.66 -4.15 -23.40
CA CYS A 27 1.04 -4.30 -22.06
C CYS A 27 0.35 -2.99 -21.63
N SER A 28 -0.77 -2.64 -22.28
CA SER A 28 -1.73 -1.67 -21.75
C SER A 28 -2.97 -2.35 -21.16
N GLY A 29 -2.83 -3.63 -20.77
CA GLY A 29 -3.79 -4.32 -19.91
C GLY A 29 -3.58 -3.87 -18.47
N GLY A 30 -4.04 -2.66 -18.15
CA GLY A 30 -4.10 -2.17 -16.78
C GLY A 30 -5.01 -3.07 -15.97
N THR A 31 -4.45 -4.10 -15.32
CA THR A 31 -5.08 -4.71 -14.17
C THR A 31 -5.30 -3.57 -13.18
N LYS A 32 -6.56 -3.28 -12.83
CA LYS A 32 -6.84 -2.39 -11.70
C LYS A 32 -6.19 -3.07 -10.50
N ALA A 33 -4.99 -2.62 -10.12
CA ALA A 33 -4.35 -3.10 -8.91
C ALA A 33 -5.34 -2.84 -7.78
N SER A 34 -5.81 -3.91 -7.14
CA SER A 34 -6.70 -3.80 -6.01
C SER A 34 -6.03 -2.92 -4.96
N LYS A 35 -6.73 -1.87 -4.52
CA LYS A 35 -6.21 -0.96 -3.51
C LYS A 35 -6.22 -1.71 -2.18
N LYS A 36 -5.06 -1.91 -1.59
CA LYS A 36 -4.93 -2.61 -0.30
C LYS A 36 -4.82 -1.63 0.85
N LEU A 37 -5.44 -1.96 1.97
CA LEU A 37 -5.27 -1.29 3.26
C LEU A 37 -4.70 -2.30 4.26
N TYR A 38 -3.54 -1.99 4.83
CA TYR A 38 -2.85 -2.87 5.79
C TYR A 38 -3.15 -2.41 7.22
N ILE A 39 -3.83 -3.26 7.99
CA ILE A 39 -4.21 -2.98 9.37
C ILE A 39 -3.51 -3.97 10.31
N PHE A 40 -2.94 -3.45 11.41
CA PHE A 40 -2.39 -4.25 12.49
C PHE A 40 -3.08 -3.91 13.81
N ASN A 41 -3.90 -4.81 14.34
CA ASN A 41 -4.77 -4.52 15.48
C ASN A 41 -4.83 -5.69 16.49
N TRP A 42 -5.46 -5.48 17.63
CA TRP A 42 -5.71 -6.53 18.61
C TRP A 42 -6.58 -7.65 18.01
N THR A 43 -6.31 -8.87 18.47
CA THR A 43 -7.08 -10.04 18.08
C THR A 43 -8.55 -9.86 18.49
N TYR A 44 -9.48 -10.12 17.55
CA TYR A 44 -10.94 -10.01 17.70
C TYR A 44 -11.50 -8.60 18.02
N TYR A 45 -10.72 -7.54 17.85
CA TYR A 45 -11.16 -6.19 18.24
C TYR A 45 -11.99 -5.47 17.16
N THR A 46 -11.75 -5.77 15.88
CA THR A 46 -12.59 -5.32 14.77
C THR A 46 -13.47 -6.47 14.28
N PRO A 47 -14.81 -6.36 14.30
CA PRO A 47 -15.69 -7.40 13.76
C PRO A 47 -15.52 -7.57 12.24
N ASP A 48 -15.48 -8.81 11.76
CA ASP A 48 -15.33 -9.13 10.32
C ASP A 48 -16.38 -8.40 9.45
N SER A 49 -17.62 -8.31 9.94
CA SER A 49 -18.69 -7.60 9.23
C SER A 49 -18.42 -6.11 8.98
N VAL A 50 -17.56 -5.47 9.78
CA VAL A 50 -17.12 -4.09 9.55
C VAL A 50 -16.10 -4.05 8.42
N ILE A 51 -15.16 -4.99 8.41
CA ILE A 51 -14.14 -5.14 7.36
C ILE A 51 -14.82 -5.41 6.02
N GLU A 52 -15.71 -6.40 5.95
CA GLU A 52 -16.44 -6.76 4.73
C GLU A 52 -17.26 -5.59 4.17
N LYS A 53 -17.93 -4.83 5.04
CA LYS A 53 -18.68 -3.63 4.62
C LYS A 53 -17.75 -2.56 4.06
N PHE A 54 -16.60 -2.34 4.71
CA PHE A 54 -15.61 -1.37 4.26
C PHE A 54 -15.00 -1.75 2.91
N GLU A 55 -14.59 -3.00 2.73
CA GLU A 55 -14.06 -3.52 1.46
C GLU A 55 -15.08 -3.33 0.33
N LYS A 56 -16.34 -3.68 0.58
CA LYS A 56 -17.44 -3.52 -0.40
C LYS A 56 -17.74 -2.07 -0.73
N GLU A 57 -17.76 -1.19 0.26
CA GLU A 57 -18.09 0.23 0.07
C GLU A 57 -17.01 0.96 -0.72
N TYR A 58 -15.74 0.68 -0.42
CA TYR A 58 -14.60 1.42 -0.99
C TYR A 58 -13.90 0.70 -2.14
N GLY A 59 -14.23 -0.57 -2.40
CA GLY A 59 -13.58 -1.39 -3.43
C GLY A 59 -12.09 -1.58 -3.15
N VAL A 60 -11.77 -1.92 -1.90
CA VAL A 60 -10.42 -2.15 -1.38
C VAL A 60 -10.32 -3.55 -0.78
N ASP A 61 -9.11 -4.12 -0.74
CA ASP A 61 -8.84 -5.33 0.07
C ASP A 61 -8.19 -4.91 1.38
N VAL A 62 -8.71 -5.37 2.51
CA VAL A 62 -8.13 -5.14 3.82
C VAL A 62 -7.25 -6.34 4.20
N VAL A 63 -5.96 -6.09 4.34
CA VAL A 63 -5.01 -7.05 4.91
C VAL A 63 -4.96 -6.80 6.41
N TYR A 64 -5.61 -7.68 7.18
CA TYR A 64 -5.72 -7.56 8.63
C TYR A 64 -4.81 -8.56 9.31
N ASP A 65 -3.79 -8.07 10.01
CA ASP A 65 -2.99 -8.86 10.93
C ASP A 65 -3.37 -8.54 12.38
N SER A 66 -3.27 -9.54 13.25
CA SER A 66 -3.51 -9.35 14.67
C SER A 66 -2.26 -9.52 15.53
N PHE A 67 -2.24 -8.85 16.68
CA PHE A 67 -1.27 -9.06 17.76
C PHE A 67 -1.96 -9.34 19.10
N ALA A 68 -1.20 -9.84 20.07
CA ALA A 68 -1.68 -10.20 21.40
C ALA A 68 -1.15 -9.29 22.52
N SER A 69 -0.09 -8.50 22.27
CA SER A 69 0.40 -7.50 23.22
C SER A 69 1.03 -6.28 22.52
N ASN A 70 1.16 -5.17 23.26
CA ASN A 70 1.84 -3.99 22.73
C ASN A 70 3.33 -4.25 22.48
N GLU A 71 3.99 -5.07 23.28
CA GLU A 71 5.40 -5.44 23.12
C GLU A 71 5.62 -6.16 21.79
N GLU A 72 4.74 -7.11 21.46
CA GLU A 72 4.75 -7.82 20.18
C GLU A 72 4.57 -6.84 19.01
N MET A 73 3.55 -5.98 19.10
CA MET A 73 3.25 -4.98 18.08
C MET A 73 4.44 -4.05 17.86
N PHE A 74 4.97 -3.48 18.94
CA PHE A 74 6.08 -2.54 18.91
C PHE A 74 7.34 -3.18 18.32
N ALA A 75 7.70 -4.39 18.79
CA ALA A 75 8.87 -5.10 18.30
C ALA A 75 8.77 -5.38 16.79
N LYS A 76 7.59 -5.80 16.30
CA LYS A 76 7.37 -6.08 14.87
C LYS A 76 7.49 -4.82 14.02
N LEU A 77 6.88 -3.70 14.45
CA LEU A 77 7.00 -2.43 13.74
C LEU A 77 8.43 -1.88 13.77
N LYS A 78 9.12 -1.99 14.91
CA LYS A 78 10.49 -1.48 15.09
C LYS A 78 11.53 -2.28 14.31
N ALA A 79 11.35 -3.59 14.19
CA ALA A 79 12.24 -4.45 13.40
C ALA A 79 12.24 -4.09 11.90
N GLY A 80 11.17 -3.44 11.43
CA GLY A 80 10.97 -3.10 10.02
C GLY A 80 10.63 -4.33 9.16
N GLY A 81 10.28 -4.09 7.90
CA GLY A 81 9.97 -5.15 6.93
C GLY A 81 8.49 -5.50 6.80
N ALA A 82 7.63 -5.04 7.69
CA ALA A 82 6.18 -5.01 7.50
C ALA A 82 5.70 -3.55 7.44
N ASN A 83 5.01 -3.19 6.36
CA ASN A 83 4.43 -1.86 6.19
C ASN A 83 2.93 -1.95 6.49
N TYR A 84 2.51 -1.35 7.59
CA TYR A 84 1.09 -1.19 7.94
C TYR A 84 0.70 0.27 7.79
N ASP A 85 -0.53 0.51 7.34
CA ASP A 85 -1.10 1.85 7.20
C ASP A 85 -1.70 2.33 8.53
N ILE A 86 -2.27 1.41 9.32
CA ILE A 86 -2.94 1.71 10.59
C ILE A 86 -2.54 0.66 11.65
N CYS A 87 -2.18 1.13 12.85
CA CYS A 87 -1.97 0.29 14.03
C CYS A 87 -2.74 0.81 15.24
N PHE A 88 -2.96 -0.05 16.24
CA PHE A 88 -3.80 0.24 17.41
C PHE A 88 -3.07 0.06 18.76
N PRO A 89 -2.00 0.83 19.04
CA PRO A 89 -1.31 0.81 20.33
C PRO A 89 -2.20 1.33 21.48
N SER A 90 -1.88 0.97 22.72
CA SER A 90 -2.40 1.68 23.90
C SER A 90 -1.77 3.07 24.06
N GLY A 91 -2.38 3.94 24.88
CA GLY A 91 -1.97 5.34 25.00
C GLY A 91 -0.53 5.57 25.47
N ASP A 92 -0.03 4.72 26.38
CA ASP A 92 1.38 4.71 26.79
C ASP A 92 2.33 4.34 25.64
N TYR A 93 1.94 3.37 24.81
CA TYR A 93 2.71 3.00 23.62
C TYR A 93 2.61 4.04 22.50
N VAL A 94 1.50 4.77 22.36
CA VAL A 94 1.44 5.96 21.47
C VAL A 94 2.53 6.95 21.86
N SER A 95 2.66 7.28 23.16
CA SER A 95 3.69 8.20 23.66
C SER A 95 5.10 7.73 23.35
N ILE A 96 5.39 6.44 23.60
CA ILE A 96 6.69 5.82 23.29
C ILE A 96 6.97 5.88 21.78
N MET A 97 6.00 5.52 20.94
CA MET A 97 6.16 5.48 19.49
C MET A 97 6.31 6.88 18.87
N ILE A 98 5.71 7.92 19.47
CA ILE A 98 5.98 9.32 19.11
C ILE A 98 7.44 9.68 19.42
N HIS A 99 7.93 9.32 20.62
CA HIS A 99 9.32 9.59 21.02
C HIS A 99 10.34 8.89 20.11
N GLU A 100 10.01 7.69 19.66
CA GLU A 100 10.82 6.87 18.75
C GLU A 100 10.63 7.24 17.26
N GLU A 101 9.88 8.31 16.95
CA GLU A 101 9.61 8.82 15.60
C GLU A 101 8.97 7.77 14.65
N MET A 102 8.16 6.87 15.21
CA MET A 102 7.55 5.76 14.46
C MET A 102 6.18 6.10 13.86
N LEU A 103 5.57 7.22 14.26
CA LEU A 103 4.20 7.59 13.89
C LEU A 103 4.17 8.86 13.04
N GLN A 104 3.26 8.87 12.06
CA GLN A 104 2.97 10.07 11.27
C GLN A 104 1.92 10.93 11.97
N LYS A 105 2.02 12.26 11.79
CA LYS A 105 0.97 13.18 12.24
C LYS A 105 -0.30 12.95 11.44
N ILE A 106 -1.43 12.86 12.14
CA ILE A 106 -2.74 12.73 11.52
C ILE A 106 -3.26 14.12 11.17
N ASP A 107 -3.67 14.32 9.92
CA ASP A 107 -4.40 15.52 9.50
C ASP A 107 -5.89 15.37 9.85
N HIS A 108 -6.31 15.99 10.95
CA HIS A 108 -7.69 15.91 11.44
C HIS A 108 -8.71 16.50 10.45
N ALA A 109 -8.30 17.37 9.52
CA ALA A 109 -9.20 17.91 8.49
C ALA A 109 -9.70 16.82 7.51
N THR A 110 -8.97 15.70 7.39
CA THR A 110 -9.36 14.56 6.56
C THR A 110 -10.39 13.65 7.23
N LEU A 111 -10.54 13.75 8.55
CA LEU A 111 -11.39 12.91 9.37
C LEU A 111 -12.79 13.52 9.49
N LYS A 112 -13.66 13.22 8.53
CA LYS A 112 -15.05 13.75 8.48
C LYS A 112 -15.86 13.51 9.77
N ASN A 113 -15.56 12.44 10.49
CA ASN A 113 -16.25 12.02 11.70
C ASN A 113 -15.50 12.39 13.00
N TYR A 114 -14.43 13.19 12.93
CA TYR A 114 -13.62 13.55 14.11
C TYR A 114 -14.44 14.24 15.21
N GLY A 115 -15.45 15.03 14.82
CA GLY A 115 -16.36 15.70 15.76
C GLY A 115 -17.27 14.76 16.56
N ASN A 116 -17.27 13.46 16.29
CA ASN A 116 -18.03 12.46 17.05
C ASN A 116 -17.27 11.95 18.29
N ILE A 117 -16.02 12.36 18.50
CA ILE A 117 -15.23 11.97 19.68
C ILE A 117 -15.63 12.87 20.85
N ALA A 118 -15.94 12.24 21.99
CA ALA A 118 -16.25 12.97 23.22
C ALA A 118 -15.03 13.82 23.66
N PRO A 119 -15.20 15.12 23.95
CA PRO A 119 -14.09 16.00 24.31
C PRO A 119 -13.25 15.49 25.48
N GLU A 120 -13.87 14.81 26.45
CA GLU A 120 -13.23 14.29 27.66
C GLU A 120 -12.23 13.15 27.37
N VAL A 121 -12.25 12.57 26.17
CA VAL A 121 -11.34 11.51 25.73
C VAL A 121 -10.14 12.07 24.96
N LEU A 122 -10.17 13.35 24.58
CA LEU A 122 -9.11 14.02 23.82
C LEU A 122 -8.09 14.76 24.71
N GLU A 123 -8.33 14.83 26.02
CA GLU A 123 -7.44 15.51 27.00
C GLU A 123 -6.28 14.64 27.47
#